data_AF-A0A6P0RAQ4-F1
#
_entry.id   AF-A0A6P0RAQ4-F1
#
_cell.length_a   1.000
_cell.length_b   1.000
_cell.length_c   1.000
_cell.angle_alpha   90.00
_cell.angle_beta   90.00
_cell.angle_gamma   90.00
#
_symmetry.space_group_name_H-M   'P 1'
#
loop_
_entity.id
_entity.type
_entity.pdbx_description
1 polymer ?
#
loop_
_entity_poly.entity_id
_entity_poly.type
_entity_poly.pdbx_seq_one_letter_code
_entity_poly.pdbx_strand_id
1 'polypeptide(L)'
;MGTGYFGNKQNYQPNNPQNKGLLGAGWRPLYREFDWEYFSHLLSNDPWEVSQKTLDILSDIADALGRNQFPWWANILSIFSESTRYEFDEFWDYITPQPPTPDYRYQDLLTIETPVIRTITRDSIPIEYALNRFQEITIFKILDLLGKPDIITQSFMERNFYYPIERFVSWERLETLGIVYSYWSKYCCWLQIETYEKGRRYYSLISKDVAPLVRKSTCNMAVMVSGYQCRIGQVQSQFPINTFPQDIQNFTEKVQQEIFVQNQLAILISGEPGTGKTAWTQAVAKEILVPLGYVIFILDHDAVENFVPPTYLEQICLIINEADNLAQDRSLEVAQTNSKTEHILSLLDGTLYQSVVDESGINHQHKLVVLMTCNTKDRLDSAVLRKGRVDLMYEFTYRFV
;
A
#
# COMPACT_ATOMS: atom_id res chain seq x y z
N MET A 1 55.00 2.59 -26.84
CA MET A 1 55.21 3.84 -26.09
C MET A 1 53.84 4.38 -25.74
N GLY A 2 53.51 4.36 -24.45
CA GLY A 2 52.17 4.66 -23.96
C GLY A 2 51.91 6.16 -23.84
N THR A 3 50.63 6.52 -23.93
CA THR A 3 50.11 7.81 -23.50
C THR A 3 48.89 7.54 -22.63
N GLY A 4 49.01 7.94 -21.37
CA GLY A 4 48.16 7.50 -20.27
C GLY A 4 46.72 7.98 -20.36
N TYR A 5 45.82 7.08 -19.99
CA TYR A 5 44.51 7.39 -19.43
C TYR A 5 44.69 8.21 -18.15
N PHE A 6 44.47 9.53 -18.23
CA PHE A 6 44.17 10.33 -17.05
C PHE A 6 42.66 10.23 -16.80
N GLY A 7 42.28 9.27 -15.95
CA GLY A 7 40.95 9.23 -15.38
C GLY A 7 40.74 10.48 -14.54
N ASN A 8 39.69 11.24 -14.86
CA ASN A 8 39.17 12.34 -14.04
C ASN A 8 38.74 11.79 -12.67
N LYS A 9 39.70 11.71 -11.74
CA LYS A 9 39.44 11.73 -10.30
C LYS A 9 39.07 13.16 -9.93
N GLN A 10 37.81 13.55 -10.11
CA GLN A 10 37.20 14.69 -9.42
C GLN A 10 35.70 14.71 -9.68
N ASN A 11 34.96 14.07 -8.78
CA ASN A 11 33.69 14.53 -8.22
C ASN A 11 33.26 13.56 -7.11
N TYR A 12 34.13 13.38 -6.10
CA TYR A 12 33.66 12.95 -4.79
C TYR A 12 33.07 14.19 -4.12
N GLN A 13 31.74 14.33 -4.17
CA GLN A 13 31.05 15.29 -3.31
C GLN A 13 31.37 14.94 -1.84
N PRO A 14 31.88 15.88 -1.03
CA PRO A 14 32.35 15.60 0.34
C PRO A 14 31.20 15.39 1.34
N ASN A 15 29.97 15.21 0.87
CA ASN A 15 28.77 15.26 1.71
C ASN A 15 27.76 14.17 1.33
N ASN A 16 28.24 12.97 1.02
CA ASN A 16 27.36 11.80 0.91
C ASN A 16 27.00 11.35 2.35
N PRO A 17 25.74 11.46 2.81
CA PRO A 17 25.36 11.10 4.18
C PRO A 17 25.60 9.61 4.47
N GLN A 18 25.57 8.77 3.42
CA GLN A 18 25.86 7.32 3.49
C GLN A 18 27.21 6.98 4.13
N ASN A 19 28.19 7.89 4.09
CA ASN A 19 29.51 7.69 4.69
C ASN A 19 29.59 8.06 6.18
N LYS A 20 28.55 8.68 6.76
CA LYS A 20 28.56 9.14 8.15
C LYS A 20 28.11 8.06 9.16
N GLY A 21 27.67 6.89 8.68
CA GLY A 21 27.13 5.81 9.51
C GLY A 21 25.86 6.23 10.27
N LEU A 22 25.21 5.28 10.97
CA LEU A 22 23.95 5.56 11.68
C LEU A 22 24.09 6.69 12.71
N LEU A 23 25.18 6.70 13.48
CA LEU A 23 25.44 7.75 14.47
C LEU A 23 25.62 9.14 13.84
N GLY A 24 26.30 9.22 12.70
CA GLY A 24 26.49 10.48 11.99
C GLY A 24 25.25 10.95 11.24
N ALA A 25 24.33 10.04 10.90
CA ALA A 25 22.97 10.35 10.43
C ALA A 25 22.03 10.82 11.57
N GLY A 26 22.48 10.75 12.83
CA GLY A 26 21.79 11.26 14.00
C GLY A 26 21.04 10.21 14.82
N TRP A 27 21.16 8.93 14.45
CA TRP A 27 20.65 7.82 15.27
C TRP A 27 21.42 7.72 16.58
N ARG A 28 20.72 7.27 17.62
CA ARG A 28 21.28 7.04 18.94
C ARG A 28 21.04 5.60 19.36
N PRO A 29 22.01 4.92 20.00
CA PRO A 29 21.75 3.61 20.58
C PRO A 29 20.55 3.69 21.51
N LEU A 30 19.59 2.79 21.33
CA LEU A 30 18.46 2.65 22.24
C LEU A 30 18.95 1.84 23.43
N TYR A 31 19.26 2.52 24.53
CA TYR A 31 19.45 1.86 25.81
C TYR A 31 18.08 1.61 26.42
N ARG A 32 17.72 0.34 26.61
CA ARG A 32 16.47 -0.01 27.28
C ARG A 32 16.59 0.37 28.75
N GLU A 33 15.59 1.09 29.26
CA GLU A 33 15.52 1.44 30.67
C GLU A 33 15.18 0.20 31.49
N PHE A 34 15.76 0.10 32.69
CA PHE A 34 15.48 -1.00 33.59
C PHE A 34 14.11 -0.80 34.24
N ASP A 35 13.23 -1.78 34.07
CA ASP A 35 11.89 -1.79 34.66
C ASP A 35 11.85 -2.80 35.82
N TRP A 36 11.63 -2.29 37.03
CA TRP A 36 11.59 -3.10 38.25
C TRP A 36 10.39 -4.05 38.27
N GLU A 37 9.25 -3.64 37.72
CA GLU A 37 8.04 -4.48 37.68
C GLU A 37 8.23 -5.64 36.70
N TYR A 38 8.76 -5.35 35.51
CA TYR A 38 9.08 -6.38 34.52
C TYR A 38 10.09 -7.38 35.07
N PHE A 39 11.18 -6.91 35.70
CA PHE A 39 12.18 -7.79 36.27
C PHE A 39 11.64 -8.64 37.43
N SER A 40 10.80 -8.06 38.30
CA SER A 40 10.14 -8.81 39.38
C SER A 40 9.19 -9.89 38.83
N HIS A 41 8.49 -9.60 37.73
CA HIS A 41 7.63 -10.56 37.06
C HIS A 41 8.45 -11.68 36.40
N LEU A 42 9.54 -11.34 35.73
CA LEU A 42 10.48 -12.29 35.13
C LEU A 42 11.08 -13.26 36.18
N LEU A 43 11.55 -12.73 37.31
CA LEU A 43 12.06 -13.54 38.42
C LEU A 43 11.02 -14.49 39.02
N SER A 44 9.74 -14.11 38.96
CA SER A 44 8.64 -14.93 39.50
C SER A 44 8.25 -16.06 38.53
N ASN A 45 8.36 -15.82 37.23
CA ASN A 45 7.95 -16.79 36.20
C ASN A 45 9.09 -17.71 35.76
N ASP A 46 10.28 -17.16 35.49
CA ASP A 46 11.43 -17.89 34.92
C ASP A 46 12.74 -17.69 35.71
N PRO A 47 12.78 -18.03 37.02
CA PRO A 47 13.95 -17.80 37.87
C PRO A 47 15.21 -18.57 37.41
N TRP A 48 15.02 -19.71 36.74
CA TRP A 48 16.13 -20.55 36.29
C TRP A 48 16.89 -19.93 35.13
N GLU A 49 16.19 -19.39 34.13
CA GLU A 49 16.82 -18.78 32.95
C GLU A 49 17.53 -17.46 33.32
N VAL A 50 16.92 -16.65 34.20
CA VAL A 50 17.58 -15.48 34.80
C VAL A 50 18.90 -15.89 35.48
N SER A 51 18.87 -16.97 36.26
CA SER A 51 20.06 -17.47 36.97
C SER A 51 21.14 -17.96 36.00
N GLN A 52 20.76 -18.67 34.94
CA GLN A 52 21.69 -19.14 33.89
C GLN A 52 22.38 -17.97 33.20
N LYS A 53 21.63 -17.02 32.64
CA LYS A 53 22.21 -15.86 31.95
C LYS A 53 23.07 -14.98 32.87
N THR A 54 22.72 -14.90 34.16
CA THR A 54 23.55 -14.20 35.16
C THR A 54 24.87 -14.93 35.38
N LEU A 55 24.85 -16.27 35.45
CA LEU A 55 26.06 -17.09 35.64
C LEU A 55 26.97 -17.04 34.41
N ASP A 56 26.41 -16.99 33.20
CA ASP A 56 27.17 -16.92 31.94
C ASP A 56 28.00 -15.62 31.90
N ILE A 57 27.39 -14.46 32.18
CA ILE A 57 28.12 -13.18 32.28
C ILE A 57 29.19 -13.24 33.37
N LEU A 58 28.86 -13.77 34.54
CA LEU A 58 29.82 -13.88 35.64
C LEU A 58 31.01 -14.77 35.28
N SER A 59 30.77 -15.85 34.53
CA SER A 59 31.79 -16.73 34.00
C SER A 59 32.71 -15.99 33.04
N ASP A 60 32.17 -15.22 32.10
CA ASP A 60 32.98 -14.48 31.13
C ASP A 60 33.76 -13.32 31.74
N ILE A 61 33.17 -12.62 32.71
CA ILE A 61 33.89 -11.60 33.49
C ILE A 61 35.02 -12.25 34.29
N ALA A 62 34.77 -13.41 34.90
CA ALA A 62 35.78 -14.13 35.66
C ALA A 62 36.91 -14.64 34.75
N ASP A 63 36.61 -15.16 33.56
CA ASP A 63 37.61 -15.57 32.58
C ASP A 63 38.44 -14.36 32.10
N ALA A 64 37.79 -13.23 31.77
CA ALA A 64 38.45 -12.00 31.35
C ALA A 64 39.40 -11.45 32.43
N LEU A 65 39.00 -11.48 33.70
CA LEU A 65 39.81 -11.01 34.82
C LEU A 65 40.90 -12.00 35.24
N GLY A 66 40.66 -13.30 35.07
CA GLY A 66 41.54 -14.39 35.50
C GLY A 66 42.70 -14.71 34.56
N ARG A 67 42.86 -13.99 33.45
CA ARG A 67 43.93 -14.25 32.47
C ARG A 67 45.30 -13.90 33.04
N ASN A 68 46.12 -14.90 33.33
CA ASN A 68 47.49 -14.71 33.84
C ASN A 68 48.51 -14.30 32.77
N GLN A 69 48.08 -14.25 31.50
CA GLN A 69 48.95 -14.02 30.34
C GLN A 69 49.14 -12.53 30.00
N PHE A 70 48.30 -11.67 30.57
CA PHE A 70 48.30 -10.23 30.33
C PHE A 70 48.45 -9.47 31.65
N PRO A 71 48.91 -8.20 31.59
CA PRO A 71 48.87 -7.31 32.74
C PRO A 71 47.44 -7.14 33.27
N TRP A 72 47.30 -6.98 34.59
CA TRP A 72 46.00 -6.80 35.26
C TRP A 72 45.10 -5.71 34.64
N TRP A 73 45.69 -4.63 34.12
CA TRP A 73 44.95 -3.55 33.47
C TRP A 73 44.41 -3.95 32.09
N ALA A 74 45.09 -4.84 31.37
CA ALA A 74 44.64 -5.35 30.08
C ALA A 74 43.47 -6.33 30.27
N ASN A 75 43.45 -7.08 31.38
CA ASN A 75 42.31 -7.91 31.77
C ASN A 75 41.05 -7.05 32.01
N ILE A 76 41.21 -5.90 32.68
CA ILE A 76 40.11 -4.93 32.86
C ILE A 76 39.60 -4.42 31.51
N LEU A 77 40.50 -4.09 30.57
CA LEU A 77 40.10 -3.68 29.22
C LEU A 77 39.39 -4.79 28.44
N SER A 78 39.73 -6.06 28.71
CA SER A 78 39.12 -7.20 28.03
C SER A 78 37.66 -7.46 28.44
N ILE A 79 37.21 -6.93 29.58
CA ILE A 79 35.77 -6.90 29.93
C ILE A 79 34.98 -6.06 28.92
N PHE A 80 35.62 -5.08 28.28
CA PHE A 80 35.01 -4.26 27.23
C PHE A 80 35.27 -4.82 25.82
N SER A 81 35.71 -6.07 25.72
CA SER A 81 35.86 -6.77 24.45
C SER A 81 34.50 -7.03 23.79
N GLU A 82 34.51 -7.31 22.48
CA GLU A 82 33.26 -7.56 21.73
C GLU A 82 32.49 -8.77 22.27
N SER A 83 33.16 -9.82 22.74
CA SER A 83 32.50 -11.03 23.26
C SER A 83 31.80 -10.77 24.59
N THR A 84 32.48 -10.17 25.57
CA THR A 84 31.87 -9.88 26.88
C THR A 84 30.76 -8.84 26.77
N ARG A 85 30.89 -7.91 25.81
CA ARG A 85 29.83 -6.94 25.51
C ARG A 85 28.60 -7.59 24.89
N TYR A 86 28.77 -8.58 24.02
CA TYR A 86 27.65 -9.34 23.43
C TYR A 86 26.82 -10.03 24.52
N GLU A 87 27.47 -10.74 25.43
CA GLU A 87 26.82 -11.45 26.55
C GLU A 87 26.11 -10.48 27.51
N PHE A 88 26.73 -9.33 27.78
CA PHE A 88 26.10 -8.27 28.56
C PHE A 88 24.87 -7.68 27.86
N ASP A 89 24.98 -7.39 26.56
CA ASP A 89 23.87 -6.86 25.76
C ASP A 89 22.71 -7.89 25.66
N GLU A 90 23.01 -9.18 25.53
CA GLU A 90 22.01 -10.27 25.51
C GLU A 90 21.26 -10.37 26.84
N PHE A 91 21.97 -10.34 27.97
CA PHE A 91 21.33 -10.33 29.28
C PHE A 91 20.53 -9.06 29.52
N TRP A 92 21.07 -7.90 29.13
CA TRP A 92 20.37 -6.64 29.26
C TRP A 92 19.07 -6.65 28.46
N ASP A 93 19.09 -7.20 27.25
CA ASP A 93 17.92 -7.35 26.39
C ASP A 93 16.89 -8.36 26.92
N TYR A 94 17.31 -9.34 27.74
CA TYR A 94 16.42 -10.30 28.40
C TYR A 94 15.70 -9.69 29.61
N ILE A 95 16.43 -8.95 30.45
CA ILE A 95 15.89 -8.38 31.71
C ILE A 95 15.13 -7.07 31.52
N THR A 96 15.17 -6.48 30.32
CA THR A 96 14.46 -5.24 30.00
C THR A 96 13.31 -5.49 29.03
N PRO A 97 12.20 -4.74 29.16
CA PRO A 97 11.06 -4.92 28.28
C PRO A 97 11.45 -4.63 26.82
N GLN A 98 10.92 -5.45 25.90
CA GLN A 98 11.11 -5.22 24.49
C GLN A 98 10.46 -3.89 24.07
N PRO A 99 11.05 -3.16 23.11
CA PRO A 99 10.41 -1.99 22.55
C PRO A 99 9.05 -2.38 21.98
N PRO A 100 8.06 -1.47 22.00
CA PRO A 100 6.76 -1.76 21.44
C PRO A 100 6.92 -2.15 19.96
N THR A 101 6.35 -3.29 19.59
CA THR A 101 6.30 -3.81 18.23
C THR A 101 4.85 -4.01 17.82
N PRO A 102 4.54 -4.03 16.51
CA PRO A 102 3.22 -4.42 16.05
C PRO A 102 2.91 -5.85 16.52
N ASP A 103 1.78 -5.99 17.23
CA ASP A 103 1.28 -7.24 17.83
C ASP A 103 0.15 -7.87 16.98
N TYR A 104 -0.36 -9.05 17.33
CA TYR A 104 -1.49 -9.72 16.64
C TYR A 104 -2.78 -8.89 16.56
N ARG A 105 -2.88 -7.81 17.36
CA ARG A 105 -4.00 -6.87 17.38
C ARG A 105 -4.04 -5.96 16.15
N TYR A 106 -2.96 -5.89 15.38
CA TYR A 106 -2.88 -5.11 14.15
C TYR A 106 -3.06 -6.06 12.98
N GLN A 107 -4.28 -6.08 12.43
CA GLN A 107 -4.67 -7.05 11.40
C GLN A 107 -4.50 -6.47 10.01
N ASP A 108 -4.81 -5.19 9.83
CA ASP A 108 -4.72 -4.54 8.52
C ASP A 108 -3.27 -4.28 8.16
N LEU A 109 -2.84 -4.92 7.07
CA LEU A 109 -1.51 -4.80 6.50
C LEU A 109 -1.58 -4.26 5.07
N LEU A 110 -0.93 -3.13 4.82
CA LEU A 110 -0.77 -2.57 3.49
C LEU A 110 0.71 -2.46 3.15
N THR A 111 1.18 -3.25 2.18
CA THR A 111 2.60 -3.34 1.81
C THR A 111 2.86 -2.85 0.38
N ILE A 112 4.02 -2.24 0.14
CA ILE A 112 4.46 -1.92 -1.23
C ILE A 112 5.99 -1.85 -1.34
N GLU A 113 6.53 -2.32 -2.46
CA GLU A 113 7.92 -2.09 -2.85
C GLU A 113 8.04 -0.77 -3.63
N THR A 114 9.00 0.07 -3.25
CA THR A 114 9.27 1.37 -3.88
C THR A 114 10.71 1.48 -4.37
N PRO A 115 10.98 2.19 -5.48
CA PRO A 115 9.99 2.78 -6.38
C PRO A 115 9.28 1.70 -7.22
N VAL A 116 8.00 1.90 -7.51
CA VAL A 116 7.29 1.02 -8.46
C VAL A 116 7.84 1.28 -9.87
N ILE A 117 8.58 0.31 -10.42
CA ILE A 117 9.21 0.41 -11.74
C ILE A 117 8.27 -0.18 -12.79
N ARG A 118 8.08 0.54 -13.89
CA ARG A 118 7.35 0.02 -15.04
C ARG A 118 8.22 -0.97 -15.81
N THR A 119 7.87 -2.25 -15.77
CA THR A 119 8.44 -3.25 -16.68
C THR A 119 7.83 -3.03 -18.06
N ILE A 120 8.65 -2.63 -19.04
CA ILE A 120 8.18 -2.36 -20.41
C ILE A 120 8.14 -3.67 -21.17
N THR A 121 6.98 -4.33 -21.16
CA THR A 121 6.67 -5.46 -22.05
C THR A 121 5.69 -4.96 -23.11
N ARG A 122 5.97 -5.26 -24.38
CA ARG A 122 5.13 -4.84 -25.52
C ARG A 122 3.76 -5.54 -25.52
N ASP A 123 3.64 -6.65 -24.79
CA ASP A 123 2.50 -7.57 -24.90
C ASP A 123 1.61 -7.61 -23.65
N SER A 124 1.86 -6.78 -22.64
CA SER A 124 1.09 -6.80 -21.38
C SER A 124 0.51 -5.43 -21.02
N ILE A 125 -0.78 -5.39 -20.74
CA ILE A 125 -1.48 -4.20 -20.24
C ILE A 125 -0.90 -3.83 -18.86
N PRO A 126 -0.57 -2.55 -18.61
CA PRO A 126 0.08 -2.14 -17.37
C PRO A 126 -0.91 -1.98 -16.20
N ILE A 127 -1.94 -2.84 -16.08
CA ILE A 127 -2.96 -2.73 -15.02
C ILE A 127 -2.33 -2.98 -13.64
N GLU A 128 -1.50 -4.01 -13.51
CA GLU A 128 -0.79 -4.32 -12.25
C GLU A 128 0.14 -3.17 -11.86
N TYR A 129 0.87 -2.61 -12.83
CA TYR A 129 1.66 -1.40 -12.61
C TYR A 129 0.80 -0.21 -12.15
N ALA A 130 -0.38 -0.02 -12.73
CA ALA A 130 -1.31 1.04 -12.34
C ALA A 130 -1.80 0.87 -10.89
N LEU A 131 -2.17 -0.35 -10.51
CA LEU A 131 -2.63 -0.68 -9.16
C LEU A 131 -1.50 -0.53 -8.13
N ASN A 132 -0.31 -1.07 -8.41
CA ASN A 132 0.86 -0.93 -7.54
C ASN A 132 1.28 0.54 -7.39
N ARG A 133 1.28 1.30 -8.48
CA ARG A 133 1.59 2.74 -8.44
C ARG A 133 0.53 3.53 -7.68
N PHE A 134 -0.75 3.14 -7.79
CA PHE A 134 -1.83 3.74 -7.01
C PHE A 134 -1.70 3.43 -5.52
N GLN A 135 -1.34 2.20 -5.15
CA GLN A 135 -1.06 1.79 -3.78
C GLN A 135 0.14 2.55 -3.18
N GLU A 136 1.22 2.70 -3.95
CA GLU A 136 2.39 3.50 -3.56
C GLU A 136 1.99 4.95 -3.26
N ILE A 137 1.25 5.60 -4.15
CA ILE A 137 0.74 6.98 -3.94
C ILE A 137 -0.16 7.04 -2.70
N THR A 138 -1.00 6.03 -2.50
CA THR A 138 -1.90 5.92 -1.34
C THR A 138 -1.11 5.87 -0.04
N ILE A 139 -0.09 5.01 0.06
CA ILE A 139 0.78 4.92 1.24
C ILE A 139 1.47 6.26 1.51
N PHE A 140 2.08 6.89 0.52
CA PHE A 140 2.78 8.17 0.75
C PHE A 140 1.81 9.28 1.18
N LYS A 141 0.61 9.34 0.61
CA LYS A 141 -0.43 10.26 1.09
C LYS A 141 -0.88 9.94 2.53
N ILE A 142 -0.97 8.67 2.91
CA ILE A 142 -1.25 8.28 4.29
C ILE A 142 -0.13 8.77 5.21
N LEU A 143 1.13 8.60 4.82
CA LEU A 143 2.28 9.11 5.59
C LEU A 143 2.24 10.63 5.75
N ASP A 144 1.85 11.36 4.71
CA ASP A 144 1.65 12.82 4.78
C ASP A 144 0.51 13.19 5.75
N LEU A 145 -0.57 12.41 5.78
CA LEU A 145 -1.70 12.60 6.71
C LEU A 145 -1.33 12.28 8.16
N LEU A 146 -0.49 11.25 8.38
CA LEU A 146 0.01 10.85 9.69
C LEU A 146 1.01 11.88 10.24
N GLY A 147 1.79 12.52 9.37
CA GLY A 147 2.73 13.56 9.74
C GLY A 147 3.92 13.02 10.55
N LYS A 148 4.28 13.69 11.65
CA LYS A 148 5.43 13.29 12.47
C LYS A 148 5.08 12.09 13.36
N PRO A 149 5.90 11.03 13.37
CA PRO A 149 5.71 9.88 14.26
C PRO A 149 6.04 10.23 15.71
N ASP A 150 5.45 9.48 16.64
CA ASP A 150 5.71 9.59 18.08
C ASP A 150 6.99 8.85 18.48
N ILE A 151 7.38 7.83 17.72
CA ILE A 151 8.57 7.01 17.96
C ILE A 151 9.13 6.58 16.61
N ILE A 152 10.46 6.60 16.47
CA ILE A 152 11.18 6.00 15.35
C ILE A 152 12.30 5.15 15.93
N THR A 153 12.26 3.85 15.66
CA THR A 153 13.28 2.88 16.04
C THR A 153 13.84 2.17 14.81
N GLN A 154 15.04 1.65 14.94
CA GLN A 154 15.72 0.87 13.91
C GLN A 154 16.35 -0.33 14.54
N SER A 155 16.17 -1.49 13.92
CA SER A 155 16.87 -2.72 14.26
C SER A 155 17.83 -3.09 13.14
N PHE A 156 19.10 -3.25 13.49
CA PHE A 156 20.15 -3.68 12.56
C PHE A 156 21.20 -4.52 13.29
N MET A 157 21.45 -5.74 12.81
CA MET A 157 22.43 -6.68 13.40
C MET A 157 22.22 -6.83 14.91
N GLU A 158 20.97 -7.10 15.33
CA GLU A 158 20.55 -7.28 16.73
C GLU A 158 20.68 -6.03 17.62
N ARG A 159 21.11 -4.89 17.08
CA ARG A 159 21.19 -3.62 17.81
C ARG A 159 19.99 -2.74 17.49
N ASN A 160 19.46 -2.13 18.54
CA ASN A 160 18.36 -1.20 18.45
C ASN A 160 18.85 0.25 18.56
N PHE A 161 18.33 1.10 17.69
CA PHE A 161 18.60 2.52 17.68
C PHE A 161 17.28 3.29 17.70
N TYR A 162 17.29 4.49 18.27
CA TYR A 162 16.18 5.43 18.15
C TYR A 162 16.62 6.67 17.40
N TYR A 163 15.68 7.26 16.68
CA TYR A 163 15.89 8.51 15.98
C TYR A 163 15.18 9.65 16.72
N PRO A 164 15.89 10.72 17.12
CA PRO A 164 15.26 11.88 17.74
C PRO A 164 14.24 12.53 16.79
N ILE A 165 12.96 12.54 17.18
CA ILE A 165 11.84 13.00 16.35
C ILE A 165 11.98 14.48 15.98
N GLU A 166 12.65 15.28 16.82
CA GLU A 166 12.95 16.69 16.55
C GLU A 166 13.77 16.89 15.26
N ARG A 167 14.57 15.88 14.87
CA ARG A 167 15.41 15.90 13.67
C ARG A 167 14.68 15.35 12.45
N PHE A 168 13.49 14.78 12.62
CA PHE A 168 12.75 14.15 11.54
C PHE A 168 12.22 15.21 10.55
N VAL A 169 12.60 15.06 9.28
CA VAL A 169 12.18 15.94 8.18
C VAL A 169 11.31 15.19 7.17
N SER A 170 11.80 14.07 6.63
CA SER A 170 11.06 13.25 5.67
C SER A 170 11.57 11.81 5.62
N TRP A 171 10.71 10.89 5.18
CA TRP A 171 11.02 9.47 5.01
C TRP A 171 12.06 9.20 3.92
N GLU A 172 12.05 10.00 2.85
CA GLU A 172 12.98 9.85 1.72
C GLU A 172 14.45 10.13 2.10
N ARG A 173 14.67 11.10 3.00
CA ARG A 173 16.00 11.52 3.43
C ARG A 173 16.60 10.63 4.51
N LEU A 174 15.78 9.76 5.09
CA LEU A 174 16.17 8.89 6.17
C LEU A 174 16.99 7.74 5.55
N GLU A 175 18.30 7.76 5.77
CA GLU A 175 19.17 6.66 5.37
C GLU A 175 19.03 5.52 6.37
N THR A 176 18.69 4.34 5.84
CA THR A 176 18.28 3.18 6.60
C THR A 176 19.14 1.98 6.26
N LEU A 177 19.57 1.27 7.29
CA LEU A 177 20.17 -0.07 7.20
C LEU A 177 19.32 -1.01 8.06
N GLY A 178 18.93 -2.17 7.56
CA GLY A 178 18.01 -3.06 8.27
C GLY A 178 16.57 -2.57 8.25
N ILE A 179 15.87 -2.74 9.37
CA ILE A 179 14.43 -2.50 9.50
C ILE A 179 14.19 -1.28 10.38
N VAL A 180 13.39 -0.34 9.90
CA VAL A 180 12.93 0.83 10.67
C VAL A 180 11.47 0.63 11.03
N TYR A 181 11.16 0.87 12.30
CA TYR A 181 9.79 0.93 12.80
C TYR A 181 9.46 2.35 13.23
N SER A 182 8.23 2.76 12.99
CA SER A 182 7.71 4.02 13.50
C SER A 182 6.26 3.89 13.89
N TYR A 183 5.86 4.68 14.89
CA TYR A 183 4.57 4.54 15.52
C TYR A 183 3.84 5.88 15.65
N TRP A 184 2.53 5.85 15.43
CA TRP A 184 1.60 6.92 15.72
C TRP A 184 0.52 6.42 16.67
N SER A 185 0.65 6.80 17.95
CA SER A 185 -0.28 6.46 19.03
C SER A 185 -1.71 6.90 18.73
N LYS A 186 -1.87 8.12 18.21
CA LYS A 186 -3.17 8.71 17.83
C LYS A 186 -3.96 7.85 16.86
N TYR A 187 -3.27 7.20 15.92
CA TYR A 187 -3.90 6.41 14.86
C TYR A 187 -3.78 4.90 15.11
N CYS A 188 -3.10 4.49 16.20
CA CYS A 188 -2.71 3.09 16.41
C CYS A 188 -2.14 2.48 15.12
N CYS A 189 -1.18 3.18 14.53
CA CYS A 189 -0.59 2.82 13.24
C CYS A 189 0.91 2.66 13.39
N TRP A 190 1.43 1.56 12.88
CA TRP A 190 2.84 1.27 12.72
C TRP A 190 3.23 1.41 11.25
N LEU A 191 4.45 1.87 11.01
CA LEU A 191 5.09 1.78 9.72
C LEU A 191 6.41 1.03 9.89
N GLN A 192 6.57 -0.02 9.10
CA GLN A 192 7.79 -0.77 8.95
C GLN A 192 8.40 -0.45 7.59
N ILE A 193 9.68 -0.08 7.57
CA ILE A 193 10.44 0.20 6.36
C ILE A 193 11.63 -0.76 6.32
N GLU A 194 11.66 -1.60 5.31
CA GLU A 194 12.78 -2.50 5.05
C GLU A 194 13.57 -2.00 3.84
N THR A 195 14.89 -1.94 3.99
CA THR A 195 15.78 -1.45 2.92
C THR A 195 16.55 -2.60 2.32
N TYR A 196 16.40 -2.80 1.01
CA TYR A 196 17.09 -3.83 0.25
C TYR A 196 18.23 -3.24 -0.58
N GLU A 197 19.09 -4.14 -1.06
CA GLU A 197 20.17 -3.78 -2.00
C GLU A 197 19.60 -3.09 -3.24
N LYS A 198 20.33 -2.09 -3.77
CA LYS A 198 19.97 -1.26 -4.95
C LYS A 198 18.92 -0.15 -4.70
N GLY A 199 18.74 0.29 -3.45
CA GLY A 199 17.95 1.48 -3.14
C GLY A 199 16.43 1.28 -3.18
N ARG A 200 15.99 0.02 -3.13
CA ARG A 200 14.57 -0.33 -3.04
C ARG A 200 14.16 -0.43 -1.58
N ARG A 201 12.93 -0.01 -1.29
CA ARG A 201 12.37 -0.01 0.06
C ARG A 201 10.99 -0.65 0.07
N TYR A 202 10.77 -1.56 0.99
CA TYR A 202 9.46 -2.08 1.30
C TYR A 202 8.86 -1.24 2.42
N TYR A 203 7.67 -0.68 2.16
CA TYR A 203 6.87 0.03 3.16
C TYR A 203 5.70 -0.86 3.55
N SER A 204 5.58 -1.16 4.83
CA SER A 204 4.50 -1.95 5.41
C SER A 204 3.78 -1.10 6.45
N LEU A 205 2.56 -0.69 6.14
CA LEU A 205 1.69 0.04 7.06
C LEU A 205 0.81 -0.97 7.80
N ILE A 206 0.94 -1.01 9.11
CA ILE A 206 0.32 -2.00 9.99
C ILE A 206 -0.57 -1.24 10.97
N SER A 207 -1.88 -1.44 10.89
CA SER A 207 -2.82 -0.67 11.71
C SER A 207 -3.95 -1.54 12.25
N LYS A 208 -4.68 -1.02 13.25
CA LYS A 208 -5.90 -1.67 13.73
C LYS A 208 -7.07 -1.51 12.77
N ASP A 209 -7.13 -0.37 12.10
CA ASP A 209 -8.13 -0.02 11.09
C ASP A 209 -7.51 0.99 10.12
N VAL A 210 -7.21 0.53 8.91
CA VAL A 210 -6.55 1.33 7.88
C VAL A 210 -7.56 2.13 7.04
N ALA A 211 -8.82 1.73 7.04
CA ALA A 211 -9.83 2.22 6.11
C ALA A 211 -10.09 3.73 6.20
N PRO A 212 -10.17 4.37 7.38
CA PRO A 212 -10.31 5.82 7.49
C PRO A 212 -9.14 6.58 6.86
N LEU A 213 -7.91 6.07 7.00
CA LEU A 213 -6.71 6.67 6.43
C LEU A 213 -6.69 6.52 4.92
N VAL A 214 -7.00 5.31 4.43
CA VAL A 214 -7.12 5.03 2.99
C VAL A 214 -8.16 5.97 2.37
N ARG A 215 -9.40 5.97 2.85
CA ARG A 215 -10.50 6.80 2.32
C ARG A 215 -10.15 8.28 2.28
N LYS A 216 -9.46 8.80 3.30
CA LYS A 216 -9.02 10.20 3.31
C LYS A 216 -7.92 10.47 2.28
N SER A 217 -6.99 9.53 2.10
CA SER A 217 -5.88 9.65 1.14
C SER A 217 -6.32 9.46 -0.31
N THR A 218 -7.32 8.60 -0.55
CA THR A 218 -7.83 8.25 -1.88
C THR A 218 -8.98 9.13 -2.35
N CYS A 219 -9.50 10.02 -1.50
CA CYS A 219 -10.49 11.00 -1.87
C CYS A 219 -10.07 11.80 -3.12
N ASN A 220 -10.98 11.89 -4.09
CA ASN A 220 -10.78 12.56 -5.37
C ASN A 220 -9.61 11.98 -6.21
N MET A 221 -9.24 10.72 -6.01
CA MET A 221 -8.31 10.01 -6.89
C MET A 221 -9.03 9.16 -7.94
N ALA A 222 -8.44 9.10 -9.11
CA ALA A 222 -8.88 8.26 -10.21
C ALA A 222 -7.70 7.61 -10.91
N VAL A 223 -7.91 6.39 -11.39
CA VAL A 223 -6.97 5.62 -12.21
C VAL A 223 -7.58 5.45 -13.59
N MET A 224 -6.84 5.81 -14.62
CA MET A 224 -7.23 5.58 -16.01
C MET A 224 -6.23 4.64 -16.67
N VAL A 225 -6.73 3.54 -17.22
CA VAL A 225 -5.96 2.59 -18.02
C VAL A 225 -6.61 2.50 -19.40
N SER A 226 -5.85 2.88 -20.42
CA SER A 226 -6.27 2.84 -21.82
C SER A 226 -5.09 2.40 -22.68
N GLY A 227 -5.17 1.17 -23.17
CA GLY A 227 -4.11 0.42 -23.82
C GLY A 227 -2.83 0.46 -22.99
N TYR A 228 -1.79 1.09 -23.54
CA TYR A 228 -0.49 1.22 -22.89
C TYR A 228 -0.34 2.48 -22.02
N GLN A 229 -1.37 3.32 -21.93
CA GLN A 229 -1.33 4.53 -21.10
C GLN A 229 -2.01 4.26 -19.76
N CYS A 230 -1.27 4.49 -18.68
CA CYS A 230 -1.78 4.53 -17.32
C CYS A 230 -1.60 5.95 -16.77
N ARG A 231 -2.66 6.51 -16.20
CA ARG A 231 -2.63 7.81 -15.52
C ARG A 231 -3.35 7.70 -14.19
N ILE A 232 -2.74 8.28 -13.16
CA ILE A 232 -3.34 8.43 -11.83
C ILE A 232 -3.48 9.92 -11.59
N GLY A 233 -4.67 10.37 -11.22
CA GLY A 233 -4.99 11.78 -11.11
C GLY A 233 -6.33 12.02 -10.44
N GLN A 234 -7.00 13.10 -10.83
CA GLN A 234 -8.34 13.43 -10.36
C GLN A 234 -9.34 13.27 -11.51
N VAL A 235 -10.59 12.95 -11.19
CA VAL A 235 -11.67 12.92 -12.20
C VAL A 235 -11.93 14.33 -12.68
N GLN A 236 -11.78 14.53 -13.99
CA GLN A 236 -12.23 15.75 -14.65
C GLN A 236 -13.49 15.46 -15.45
N SER A 237 -14.54 16.24 -15.19
CA SER A 237 -15.71 16.32 -16.05
C SER A 237 -15.69 17.67 -16.77
N GLN A 238 -15.89 17.64 -18.08
CA GLN A 238 -16.04 18.83 -18.93
C GLN A 238 -17.44 19.44 -18.81
N PHE A 239 -18.45 18.62 -18.48
CA PHE A 239 -19.85 19.00 -18.48
C PHE A 239 -20.49 18.64 -17.13
N PRO A 240 -21.11 19.60 -16.43
CA PRO A 240 -21.83 19.31 -15.20
C PRO A 240 -23.18 18.62 -15.46
N ILE A 241 -23.71 17.90 -14.47
CA ILE A 241 -24.93 17.07 -14.64
C ILE A 241 -26.14 17.91 -15.09
N ASN A 242 -26.22 19.16 -14.61
CA ASN A 242 -27.32 20.08 -14.96
C ASN A 242 -27.34 20.54 -16.44
N THR A 243 -26.27 20.28 -17.21
CA THR A 243 -26.23 20.61 -18.66
C THR A 243 -26.87 19.55 -19.54
N PHE A 244 -27.12 18.36 -19.02
CA PHE A 244 -27.79 17.29 -19.76
C PHE A 244 -29.31 17.54 -19.84
N PRO A 245 -30.01 17.02 -20.87
CA PRO A 245 -31.46 17.01 -20.96
C PRO A 245 -32.18 16.49 -19.70
N GLN A 246 -33.39 16.98 -19.44
CA GLN A 246 -34.16 16.69 -18.22
C GLN A 246 -34.42 15.20 -18.00
N ASP A 247 -34.61 14.44 -19.08
CA ASP A 247 -34.80 12.98 -19.02
C ASP A 247 -33.55 12.28 -18.48
N ILE A 248 -32.36 12.71 -18.90
CA ILE A 248 -31.07 12.20 -18.39
C ILE A 248 -30.86 12.65 -16.94
N GLN A 249 -31.25 13.87 -16.57
CA GLN A 249 -31.18 14.33 -15.17
C GLN A 249 -32.07 13.47 -14.27
N ASN A 250 -33.32 13.23 -14.65
CA ASN A 250 -34.25 12.37 -13.90
C ASN A 250 -33.71 10.94 -13.76
N PHE A 251 -33.06 10.41 -14.81
CA PHE A 251 -32.38 9.12 -14.73
C PHE A 251 -31.18 9.15 -13.77
N THR A 252 -30.42 10.24 -13.77
CA THR A 252 -29.28 10.45 -12.87
C THR A 252 -29.72 10.50 -11.40
N GLU A 253 -30.86 11.14 -11.11
CA GLU A 253 -31.47 11.14 -9.76
C GLU A 253 -31.84 9.72 -9.32
N LYS A 254 -32.41 8.92 -10.22
CA LYS A 254 -32.71 7.50 -9.94
C LYS A 254 -31.44 6.71 -9.65
N VAL A 255 -30.39 6.90 -10.47
CA VAL A 255 -29.06 6.29 -10.25
C VAL A 255 -28.51 6.67 -8.88
N GLN A 256 -28.59 7.94 -8.52
CA GLN A 256 -28.12 8.43 -7.21
C GLN A 256 -28.85 7.74 -6.06
N GLN A 257 -30.18 7.58 -6.14
CA GLN A 257 -30.96 6.89 -5.10
C GLN A 257 -30.53 5.43 -4.94
N GLU A 258 -30.33 4.71 -6.05
CA GLU A 258 -29.92 3.30 -6.02
C GLU A 258 -28.50 3.12 -5.45
N ILE A 259 -27.57 4.06 -5.71
CA ILE A 259 -26.21 4.03 -5.13
C ILE A 259 -26.24 4.03 -3.59
N PHE A 260 -27.23 4.69 -2.98
CA PHE A 260 -27.37 4.71 -1.51
C PHE A 260 -27.98 3.43 -0.94
N VAL A 261 -28.82 2.73 -1.71
CA VAL A 261 -29.57 1.56 -1.26
C VAL A 261 -28.78 0.27 -1.47
N GLN A 262 -28.11 0.16 -2.62
CA GLN A 262 -27.44 -1.08 -3.03
C GLN A 262 -25.94 -1.00 -2.76
N ASN A 263 -25.34 -2.10 -2.28
CA ASN A 263 -23.88 -2.19 -2.15
C ASN A 263 -23.22 -2.42 -3.52
N GLN A 264 -23.95 -3.02 -4.45
CA GLN A 264 -23.50 -3.29 -5.79
C GLN A 264 -24.53 -2.75 -6.77
N LEU A 265 -24.09 -1.93 -7.71
CA LEU A 265 -24.97 -1.34 -8.72
C LEU A 265 -24.27 -1.31 -10.07
N ALA A 266 -24.88 -1.92 -11.08
CA ALA A 266 -24.39 -1.89 -12.44
C ALA A 266 -25.37 -1.13 -13.36
N ILE A 267 -24.84 -0.12 -14.05
CA ILE A 267 -25.61 0.78 -14.92
C ILE A 267 -25.05 0.67 -16.33
N LEU A 268 -25.94 0.41 -17.29
CA LEU A 268 -25.60 0.35 -18.70
C LEU A 268 -26.29 1.49 -19.47
N ILE A 269 -25.50 2.27 -20.19
CA ILE A 269 -25.97 3.34 -21.06
C ILE A 269 -25.71 2.98 -22.50
N SER A 270 -26.75 3.05 -23.32
CA SER A 270 -26.67 2.83 -24.75
C SER A 270 -27.01 4.08 -25.55
N GLY A 271 -26.61 4.14 -26.80
CA GLY A 271 -27.09 5.16 -27.74
C GLY A 271 -26.09 5.40 -28.86
N GLU A 272 -26.46 6.17 -29.87
CA GLU A 272 -25.55 6.47 -30.98
C GLU A 272 -24.27 7.20 -30.52
N PRO A 273 -23.16 7.10 -31.27
CA PRO A 273 -21.99 7.94 -31.03
C PRO A 273 -22.35 9.43 -31.04
N GLY A 274 -21.76 10.22 -30.14
CA GLY A 274 -22.05 11.67 -30.04
C GLY A 274 -23.24 12.05 -29.16
N THR A 275 -23.91 11.09 -28.51
CA THR A 275 -25.01 11.35 -27.56
C THR A 275 -24.55 11.71 -26.14
N GLY A 276 -23.24 11.83 -25.89
CA GLY A 276 -22.71 12.31 -24.60
C GLY A 276 -22.58 11.26 -23.49
N LYS A 277 -22.67 9.96 -23.81
CA LYS A 277 -22.57 8.85 -22.83
C LYS A 277 -21.33 8.93 -21.93
N THR A 278 -20.14 9.08 -22.52
CA THR A 278 -18.87 9.18 -21.78
C THR A 278 -18.77 10.48 -20.97
N ALA A 279 -19.35 11.58 -21.46
CA ALA A 279 -19.39 12.83 -20.73
C ALA A 279 -20.27 12.70 -19.48
N TRP A 280 -21.40 11.99 -19.60
CA TRP A 280 -22.29 11.72 -18.46
C TRP A 280 -21.61 10.85 -17.39
N THR A 281 -20.89 9.77 -17.77
CA THR A 281 -20.22 8.92 -16.77
C THR A 281 -19.16 9.69 -15.99
N GLN A 282 -18.41 10.58 -16.67
CA GLN A 282 -17.44 11.47 -16.02
C GLN A 282 -18.13 12.49 -15.09
N ALA A 283 -19.27 13.04 -15.49
CA ALA A 283 -20.05 13.97 -14.67
C ALA A 283 -20.58 13.30 -13.39
N VAL A 284 -21.21 12.12 -13.52
CA VAL A 284 -21.68 11.30 -12.39
C VAL A 284 -20.53 10.91 -11.46
N ALA A 285 -19.40 10.49 -12.03
CA ALA A 285 -18.22 10.13 -11.25
C ALA A 285 -17.72 11.31 -10.40
N LYS A 286 -17.60 12.49 -11.01
CA LYS A 286 -17.07 13.69 -10.33
C LYS A 286 -18.05 14.30 -9.32
N GLU A 287 -19.34 14.41 -9.66
CA GLU A 287 -20.32 15.16 -8.86
C GLU A 287 -21.04 14.30 -7.82
N ILE A 288 -21.15 12.99 -8.03
CA ILE A 288 -21.89 12.08 -7.14
C ILE A 288 -20.92 11.12 -6.45
N LEU A 289 -20.13 10.34 -7.20
CA LEU A 289 -19.36 9.24 -6.63
C LEU A 289 -18.13 9.70 -5.85
N VAL A 290 -17.38 10.69 -6.36
CA VAL A 290 -16.20 11.23 -5.67
C VAL A 290 -16.56 11.84 -4.30
N PRO A 291 -17.60 12.69 -4.16
CA PRO A 291 -18.04 13.18 -2.84
C PRO A 291 -18.49 12.09 -1.87
N LEU A 292 -18.97 10.95 -2.40
CA LEU A 292 -19.35 9.80 -1.59
C LEU A 292 -18.16 8.96 -1.12
N GLY A 293 -16.95 9.21 -1.65
CA GLY A 293 -15.72 8.50 -1.25
C GLY A 293 -15.27 7.40 -2.21
N TYR A 294 -15.92 7.26 -3.37
CA TYR A 294 -15.55 6.23 -4.36
C TYR A 294 -14.23 6.57 -5.06
N VAL A 295 -13.37 5.58 -5.18
CA VAL A 295 -12.20 5.62 -6.07
C VAL A 295 -12.64 5.20 -7.48
N ILE A 296 -12.33 6.03 -8.47
CA ILE A 296 -12.80 5.82 -9.84
C ILE A 296 -11.71 5.14 -10.67
N PHE A 297 -12.03 4.01 -11.29
CA PHE A 297 -11.20 3.33 -12.27
C PHE A 297 -11.85 3.42 -13.63
N ILE A 298 -11.20 4.10 -14.57
CA ILE A 298 -11.61 4.17 -15.97
C ILE A 298 -10.78 3.15 -16.73
N LEU A 299 -11.43 2.07 -17.16
CA LEU A 299 -10.78 0.92 -17.76
C LEU A 299 -11.30 0.71 -19.18
N ASP A 300 -10.40 0.32 -20.08
CA ASP A 300 -10.75 -0.23 -21.38
C ASP A 300 -11.00 -1.75 -21.30
N HIS A 301 -11.45 -2.34 -22.41
CA HIS A 301 -11.82 -3.75 -22.46
C HIS A 301 -10.72 -4.68 -21.91
N ASP A 302 -9.51 -4.52 -22.42
CA ASP A 302 -8.30 -5.25 -22.05
C ASP A 302 -7.95 -5.13 -20.56
N ALA A 303 -8.05 -3.93 -19.98
CA ALA A 303 -7.75 -3.72 -18.57
C ALA A 303 -8.79 -4.30 -17.63
N VAL A 304 -10.08 -4.33 -18.03
CA VAL A 304 -11.15 -4.94 -17.22
C VAL A 304 -10.93 -6.44 -17.05
N GLU A 305 -10.46 -7.14 -18.09
CA GLU A 305 -10.19 -8.59 -18.02
C GLU A 305 -9.17 -8.96 -16.93
N ASN A 306 -8.19 -8.08 -16.70
CA ASN A 306 -7.08 -8.32 -15.77
C ASN A 306 -7.24 -7.51 -14.48
N PHE A 307 -8.37 -6.83 -14.29
CA PHE A 307 -8.61 -6.01 -13.13
C PHE A 307 -8.99 -6.88 -11.93
N VAL A 308 -8.21 -6.76 -10.86
CA VAL A 308 -8.56 -7.28 -9.54
C VAL A 308 -8.73 -6.07 -8.61
N PRO A 309 -9.87 -5.94 -7.95
CA PRO A 309 -10.10 -4.83 -7.05
C PRO A 309 -9.13 -4.85 -5.87
N PRO A 310 -8.50 -3.71 -5.53
CA PRO A 310 -7.67 -3.65 -4.35
C PRO A 310 -8.49 -3.84 -3.06
N THR A 311 -8.08 -4.80 -2.23
CA THR A 311 -8.79 -5.21 -1.00
C THR A 311 -8.84 -4.10 0.07
N TYR A 312 -7.85 -3.21 0.08
CA TYR A 312 -7.81 -2.06 1.00
C TYR A 312 -8.80 -0.94 0.65
N LEU A 313 -9.52 -1.03 -0.48
CA LEU A 313 -10.53 -0.04 -0.89
C LEU A 313 -11.95 -0.50 -0.53
N GLU A 314 -12.65 0.30 0.27
CA GLU A 314 -14.05 0.05 0.62
C GLU A 314 -15.02 0.36 -0.51
N GLN A 315 -14.74 1.39 -1.32
CA GLN A 315 -15.68 1.95 -2.30
C GLN A 315 -15.01 2.16 -3.65
N ILE A 316 -15.43 1.40 -4.66
CA ILE A 316 -14.85 1.40 -5.99
C ILE A 316 -15.94 1.69 -7.03
N CYS A 317 -15.63 2.58 -7.97
CA CYS A 317 -16.41 2.71 -9.20
C CYS A 317 -15.58 2.31 -10.41
N LEU A 318 -16.13 1.41 -11.22
CA LEU A 318 -15.55 1.01 -12.50
C LEU A 318 -16.31 1.68 -13.64
N ILE A 319 -15.61 2.48 -14.45
CA ILE A 319 -16.14 3.07 -15.67
C ILE A 319 -15.56 2.29 -16.84
N ILE A 320 -16.45 1.64 -17.58
CA ILE A 320 -16.12 0.81 -18.74
C ILE A 320 -16.68 1.50 -19.98
N ASN A 321 -15.77 1.97 -20.83
CA ASN A 321 -16.15 2.57 -22.10
C ASN A 321 -16.22 1.52 -23.19
N GLU A 322 -17.19 1.66 -24.10
CA GLU A 322 -17.36 0.75 -25.25
C GLU A 322 -17.49 -0.72 -24.85
N ALA A 323 -18.39 -0.98 -23.89
CA ALA A 323 -18.65 -2.32 -23.36
C ALA A 323 -19.16 -3.30 -24.43
N ASP A 324 -19.61 -2.82 -25.59
CA ASP A 324 -19.91 -3.66 -26.76
C ASP A 324 -18.67 -4.38 -27.32
N ASN A 325 -17.46 -3.89 -27.07
CA ASN A 325 -16.22 -4.59 -27.41
C ASN A 325 -15.85 -5.69 -26.40
N LEU A 326 -16.36 -5.64 -25.17
CA LEU A 326 -16.09 -6.64 -24.13
C LEU A 326 -16.86 -7.95 -24.31
N ALA A 327 -17.99 -7.90 -25.02
CA ALA A 327 -18.95 -9.00 -25.08
C ALA A 327 -19.29 -9.41 -26.52
N GLN A 328 -18.29 -9.44 -27.42
CA GLN A 328 -18.51 -9.92 -28.78
C GLN A 328 -18.93 -11.40 -28.75
N ASP A 329 -19.97 -11.72 -29.53
CA ASP A 329 -20.68 -13.00 -29.53
C ASP A 329 -19.76 -14.22 -29.51
N ARG A 330 -20.12 -15.17 -28.65
CA ARG A 330 -19.47 -16.47 -28.34
C ARG A 330 -19.20 -17.40 -29.54
N SER A 331 -19.41 -16.94 -30.77
CA SER A 331 -19.51 -17.79 -31.96
C SER A 331 -18.22 -17.97 -32.75
N LEU A 332 -17.11 -17.25 -32.45
CA LEU A 332 -15.92 -17.27 -33.32
C LEU A 332 -14.59 -17.71 -32.68
N GLU A 333 -14.39 -17.66 -31.37
CA GLU A 333 -13.11 -18.08 -30.76
C GLU A 333 -13.34 -18.91 -29.49
N VAL A 334 -13.16 -20.23 -29.61
CA VAL A 334 -13.49 -21.22 -28.58
C VAL A 334 -12.20 -21.78 -27.99
N ALA A 335 -11.71 -21.19 -26.89
CA ALA A 335 -10.98 -21.87 -25.81
C ALA A 335 -10.42 -20.91 -24.75
N GLN A 336 -9.94 -19.71 -25.14
CA GLN A 336 -9.28 -18.76 -24.22
C GLN A 336 -10.21 -17.65 -23.68
N THR A 337 -11.34 -17.43 -24.35
CA THR A 337 -12.35 -16.39 -24.03
C THR A 337 -13.27 -16.77 -22.88
N ASN A 338 -13.36 -18.06 -22.53
CA ASN A 338 -14.26 -18.54 -21.48
C ASN A 338 -13.86 -18.06 -20.09
N SER A 339 -12.57 -18.15 -19.70
CA SER A 339 -12.10 -17.68 -18.39
C SER A 339 -12.17 -16.16 -18.23
N LYS A 340 -11.91 -15.43 -19.33
CA LYS A 340 -11.93 -13.96 -19.36
C LYS A 340 -13.35 -13.40 -19.20
N THR A 341 -14.30 -13.98 -19.92
CA THR A 341 -15.72 -13.60 -19.82
C THR A 341 -16.27 -13.95 -18.44
N GLU A 342 -15.87 -15.09 -17.86
CA GLU A 342 -16.21 -15.46 -16.49
C GLU A 342 -15.67 -14.46 -15.46
N HIS A 343 -14.44 -13.94 -15.64
CA HIS A 343 -13.88 -12.89 -14.78
C HIS A 343 -14.72 -11.61 -14.80
N ILE A 344 -15.08 -11.11 -15.99
CA ILE A 344 -15.94 -9.92 -16.14
C ILE A 344 -17.33 -10.16 -15.52
N LEU A 345 -17.92 -11.32 -15.76
CA LEU A 345 -19.22 -11.69 -15.21
C LEU A 345 -19.17 -11.80 -13.69
N SER A 346 -18.08 -12.31 -13.12
CA SER A 346 -17.90 -12.41 -11.68
C SER A 346 -17.53 -11.08 -11.01
N LEU A 347 -16.91 -10.13 -11.74
CA LEU A 347 -16.80 -8.73 -11.32
C LEU A 347 -18.20 -8.08 -11.26
N LEU A 348 -19.03 -8.31 -12.29
CA LEU A 348 -20.40 -7.80 -12.38
C LEU A 348 -21.38 -8.48 -11.41
N ASP A 349 -21.16 -9.75 -11.07
CA ASP A 349 -21.92 -10.50 -10.05
C ASP A 349 -21.42 -10.16 -8.63
N GLY A 350 -20.27 -9.48 -8.50
CA GLY A 350 -19.67 -9.12 -7.22
C GLY A 350 -19.06 -10.32 -6.48
N THR A 351 -19.05 -11.49 -7.11
CA THR A 351 -18.53 -12.73 -6.52
C THR A 351 -17.02 -12.69 -6.37
N LEU A 352 -16.28 -12.02 -7.27
CA LEU A 352 -14.84 -11.77 -7.09
C LEU A 352 -14.54 -10.86 -5.89
N TYR A 353 -15.46 -9.96 -5.55
CA TYR A 353 -15.32 -9.11 -4.36
C TYR A 353 -15.66 -9.84 -3.06
N GLN A 354 -16.50 -10.89 -3.12
CA GLN A 354 -16.93 -11.66 -1.94
C GLN A 354 -16.09 -12.93 -1.72
N SER A 355 -15.48 -13.49 -2.76
CA SER A 355 -14.69 -14.73 -2.69
C SER A 355 -13.22 -14.49 -2.30
N VAL A 356 -12.71 -13.27 -2.45
CA VAL A 356 -11.37 -12.86 -2.01
C VAL A 356 -11.48 -12.35 -0.57
N VAL A 357 -11.76 -13.25 0.37
CA VAL A 357 -11.47 -13.00 1.78
C VAL A 357 -9.96 -13.20 1.93
N ASP A 358 -9.23 -12.10 1.84
CA ASP A 358 -7.78 -12.12 1.78
C ASP A 358 -7.18 -12.45 3.16
N GLU A 359 -6.05 -13.15 3.15
CA GLU A 359 -5.26 -13.49 4.36
C GLU A 359 -4.72 -12.22 5.06
N SER A 360 -4.86 -11.06 4.42
CA SER A 360 -4.46 -9.72 4.89
C SER A 360 -5.38 -9.13 5.99
N GLY A 361 -6.45 -9.82 6.39
CA GLY A 361 -7.25 -9.46 7.58
C GLY A 361 -8.21 -8.28 7.40
N ILE A 362 -8.23 -7.61 6.25
CA ILE A 362 -9.05 -6.43 5.97
C ILE A 362 -10.51 -6.86 5.69
N ASN A 363 -11.37 -6.88 6.71
CA ASN A 363 -12.78 -7.29 6.61
C ASN A 363 -13.72 -6.07 6.49
N HIS A 364 -13.99 -5.59 5.28
CA HIS A 364 -14.89 -4.45 5.05
C HIS A 364 -16.09 -4.77 4.16
N GLN A 365 -17.21 -4.06 4.36
CA GLN A 365 -18.33 -4.09 3.43
C GLN A 365 -17.98 -3.29 2.18
N HIS A 366 -17.56 -3.98 1.12
CA HIS A 366 -17.21 -3.35 -0.14
C HIS A 366 -18.47 -2.84 -0.88
N LYS A 367 -18.36 -1.65 -1.46
CA LYS A 367 -19.34 -1.08 -2.38
C LYS A 367 -18.75 -0.96 -3.78
N LEU A 368 -19.50 -1.45 -4.76
CA LEU A 368 -19.12 -1.47 -6.17
C LEU A 368 -20.17 -0.76 -7.02
N VAL A 369 -19.75 0.25 -7.78
CA VAL A 369 -20.60 0.86 -8.83
C VAL A 369 -19.95 0.66 -10.19
N VAL A 370 -20.63 0.00 -11.11
CA VAL A 370 -20.14 -0.22 -12.47
C VAL A 370 -20.94 0.65 -13.44
N LEU A 371 -20.27 1.58 -14.12
CA LEU A 371 -20.83 2.43 -15.17
C LEU A 371 -20.33 1.95 -16.53
N MET A 372 -21.22 1.40 -17.34
CA MET A 372 -20.91 0.90 -18.67
C MET A 372 -21.53 1.79 -19.74
N THR A 373 -20.79 2.07 -20.81
CA THR A 373 -21.32 2.72 -22.01
C THR A 373 -21.18 1.80 -23.22
N CYS A 374 -22.22 1.70 -24.05
CA CYS A 374 -22.20 0.95 -25.30
C CYS A 374 -22.83 1.78 -26.43
N ASN A 375 -22.44 1.50 -27.67
CA ASN A 375 -23.05 2.14 -28.84
C ASN A 375 -24.30 1.41 -29.29
N THR A 376 -24.26 0.08 -29.31
CA THR A 376 -25.39 -0.76 -29.76
C THR A 376 -25.66 -1.85 -28.72
N LYS A 377 -26.90 -1.94 -28.21
CA LYS A 377 -27.28 -2.97 -27.24
C LYS A 377 -27.21 -4.37 -27.83
N ASP A 378 -27.51 -4.52 -29.12
CA ASP A 378 -27.64 -5.81 -29.80
C ASP A 378 -26.33 -6.62 -29.87
N ARG A 379 -25.17 -5.95 -29.65
CA ARG A 379 -23.85 -6.58 -29.65
C ARG A 379 -23.43 -7.14 -28.29
N LEU A 380 -24.19 -6.86 -27.23
CA LEU A 380 -23.86 -7.32 -25.89
C LEU A 380 -24.42 -8.73 -25.66
N ASP A 381 -23.60 -9.60 -25.06
CA ASP A 381 -24.04 -10.93 -24.63
C ASP A 381 -25.25 -10.82 -23.70
N SER A 382 -26.32 -11.57 -24.04
CA SER A 382 -27.51 -11.75 -23.20
C SER A 382 -27.20 -12.13 -21.75
N ALA A 383 -26.05 -12.74 -21.47
CA ALA A 383 -25.59 -13.09 -20.14
C ALA A 383 -25.20 -11.86 -19.30
N VAL A 384 -24.70 -10.78 -19.91
CA VAL A 384 -24.36 -9.51 -19.24
C VAL A 384 -25.64 -8.76 -18.87
N LEU A 385 -26.65 -8.79 -19.76
CA LEU A 385 -27.93 -8.08 -19.58
C LEU A 385 -28.89 -8.72 -18.56
N ARG A 386 -28.48 -9.81 -17.90
CA ARG A 386 -29.34 -10.48 -16.91
C ARG A 386 -29.51 -9.61 -15.67
N LYS A 387 -30.72 -9.63 -15.11
CA LYS A 387 -31.05 -8.95 -13.85
C LYS A 387 -30.15 -9.48 -12.74
N GLY A 388 -29.48 -8.59 -12.01
CA GLY A 388 -28.44 -8.89 -11.01
C GLY A 388 -27.01 -8.61 -11.51
N ARG A 389 -26.80 -8.43 -12.82
CA ARG A 389 -25.53 -7.98 -13.44
C ARG A 389 -25.61 -6.60 -14.03
N VAL A 390 -26.80 -6.22 -14.50
CA VAL A 390 -27.16 -4.86 -14.91
C VAL A 390 -28.50 -4.55 -14.24
N ASP A 391 -28.51 -3.53 -13.40
CA ASP A 391 -29.67 -3.14 -12.59
C ASP A 391 -30.45 -2.02 -13.27
N LEU A 392 -29.75 -1.08 -13.88
CA LEU A 392 -30.32 0.07 -14.58
C LEU A 392 -29.83 0.13 -16.02
N MET A 393 -30.76 0.35 -16.95
CA MET A 393 -30.46 0.57 -18.36
C MET A 393 -31.17 1.84 -18.84
N TYR A 394 -30.45 2.68 -19.59
CA TYR A 394 -31.04 3.86 -20.22
C TYR A 394 -30.44 4.10 -21.59
N GLU A 395 -31.26 4.64 -22.49
CA GLU A 395 -30.88 4.89 -23.88
C GLU A 395 -30.86 6.40 -24.16
N PHE A 396 -29.68 6.88 -24.53
CA PHE A 396 -29.46 8.28 -24.85
C PHE A 396 -29.84 8.51 -26.32
N THR A 397 -30.98 9.16 -26.51
CA THR A 397 -31.53 9.47 -27.84
C THR A 397 -31.14 10.86 -28.33
N TYR A 398 -30.78 11.77 -27.41
CA TYR A 398 -30.39 13.13 -27.74
C TYR A 398 -28.94 13.19 -28.25
N ARG A 399 -28.74 13.76 -29.44
CA ARG A 399 -27.43 13.90 -30.08
C ARG A 399 -26.88 15.31 -29.87
N PHE A 400 -25.73 15.42 -29.22
CA PHE A 400 -25.09 16.71 -28.93
C PHE A 400 -24.13 17.16 -30.04
N VAL A 401 -23.65 16.22 -30.87
CA VAL A 401 -22.65 16.45 -31.93
C VAL A 401 -23.08 15.85 -33.25
#